data_AF-A0A174TKM2-F1
#
_entry.id   AF-A0A174TKM2-F1
#
_cell.length_a   1.000
_cell.length_b   1.000
_cell.length_c   1.000
_cell.angle_alpha   90.00
_cell.angle_beta   90.00
_cell.angle_gamma   90.00
#
_symmetry.space_group_name_H-M   'P 1'
#
loop_
_entity.id
_entity.type
_entity.pdbx_description
1 polymer ?
#
loop_
_entity_poly.entity_id
_entity_poly.type
_entity_poly.pdbx_seq_one_letter_code
_entity_poly.pdbx_strand_id
1 'polypeptide(L)'
;MKLEKYFLLLALGVFAFALQSCDDDDNDGISVPAELSNALAKEHPNAQRIEWETKGAYYVADFHEDNFEKEAWFTKDGVWQMTETDLRCADLPAPVRSSYESSTYYNVWKVEDVDKLERKEMAVVYIIEVEKGNQEMDLYYSEDGILVKEVADAHNGGSPEDYLPSDISAAIKDFIAEKYPNARIVDIEKEKNGMTEVEIVHGSISKDVMFTAEGAWAYTIWDISKRHLEDVVKNAVTAAHPGYVIDDADFIETPDGSYFLVEMEQGEREIYVKVTAEGEILP
;
A
#
# COMPACT_ATOMS: atom_id res chain seq x y z
N MET A 1 47.21 30.56 -13.59
CA MET A 1 47.93 31.24 -14.68
C MET A 1 47.09 31.11 -15.95
N LYS A 2 47.10 32.14 -16.79
CA LYS A 2 46.11 32.51 -17.83
C LYS A 2 45.69 31.38 -18.80
N LEU A 3 44.38 31.33 -19.07
CA LEU A 3 43.78 30.71 -20.25
C LEU A 3 44.07 31.61 -21.47
N GLU A 4 44.71 31.08 -22.51
CA GLU A 4 44.75 31.75 -23.82
C GLU A 4 43.73 31.10 -24.76
N LYS A 5 42.87 31.95 -25.32
CA LYS A 5 41.99 31.64 -26.44
C LYS A 5 42.80 31.75 -27.72
N TYR A 6 42.75 30.73 -28.59
CA TYR A 6 43.09 30.89 -30.00
C TYR A 6 41.87 30.57 -30.86
N PHE A 7 41.40 31.61 -31.55
CA PHE A 7 40.55 31.54 -32.73
C PHE A 7 41.43 31.11 -33.91
N LEU A 8 41.00 30.11 -34.68
CA LEU A 8 41.37 30.03 -36.10
C LEU A 8 40.17 29.56 -36.92
N LEU A 9 39.87 30.36 -37.93
CA LEU A 9 38.76 30.26 -38.87
C LEU A 9 39.13 29.33 -40.05
N LEU A 10 38.09 28.60 -40.50
CA LEU A 10 37.75 28.25 -41.89
C LEU A 10 38.65 27.27 -42.67
N ALA A 11 38.09 26.11 -42.98
CA ALA A 11 38.20 25.50 -44.31
C ALA A 11 36.95 24.66 -44.61
N LEU A 12 36.12 25.15 -45.56
CA LEU A 12 35.06 24.38 -46.20
C LEU A 12 35.67 23.21 -46.98
N GLY A 13 35.24 22.00 -46.65
CA GLY A 13 35.55 20.79 -47.40
C GLY A 13 34.36 19.85 -47.30
N VAL A 14 33.44 19.96 -48.27
CA VAL A 14 32.35 19.00 -48.47
C VAL A 14 32.98 17.66 -48.84
N PHE A 15 32.94 16.70 -47.91
CA PHE A 15 33.18 15.29 -48.20
C PHE A 15 32.01 14.52 -47.59
N ALA A 16 31.17 13.98 -48.47
CA ALA A 16 30.09 13.08 -48.11
C ALA A 16 30.71 11.79 -47.55
N PHE A 17 30.93 11.77 -46.24
CA PHE A 17 31.04 10.55 -45.48
C PHE A 17 29.63 10.13 -45.09
N ALA A 18 29.25 8.91 -45.46
CA ALA A 18 28.18 8.20 -44.81
C ALA A 18 28.56 8.11 -43.32
N LEU A 19 28.04 9.03 -42.52
CA LEU A 19 28.04 8.89 -41.07
C LEU A 19 27.07 7.74 -40.80
N GLN A 20 27.63 6.59 -40.45
CA GLN A 20 26.97 5.75 -39.47
C GLN A 20 26.82 6.62 -38.23
N SER A 21 25.65 7.26 -38.10
CA SER A 21 25.10 7.59 -36.80
C SER A 21 25.02 6.25 -36.09
N CYS A 22 25.90 6.03 -35.11
CA CYS A 22 25.52 5.17 -34.02
C CYS A 22 24.39 5.92 -33.34
N ASP A 23 23.16 5.58 -33.72
CA ASP A 23 22.04 5.79 -32.83
C ASP A 23 22.31 4.87 -31.65
N ASP A 24 22.52 5.47 -30.47
CA ASP A 24 22.30 4.80 -29.20
C ASP A 24 20.78 4.58 -29.09
N ASP A 25 20.28 3.63 -29.88
CA ASP A 25 18.95 3.04 -29.77
C ASP A 25 19.05 1.92 -28.72
N ASP A 26 19.05 2.30 -27.44
CA ASP A 26 18.78 1.37 -26.32
C ASP A 26 17.27 1.03 -26.25
N ASN A 27 16.61 0.87 -27.40
CA ASN A 27 15.33 0.19 -27.47
C ASN A 27 15.64 -1.31 -27.54
N ASP A 28 15.94 -1.91 -26.38
CA ASP A 28 15.94 -3.35 -26.20
C ASP A 28 14.52 -3.85 -26.46
N GLY A 29 14.19 -4.02 -27.75
CA GLY A 29 12.86 -4.35 -28.23
C GLY A 29 12.41 -5.69 -27.68
N ILE A 30 11.73 -5.66 -26.54
CA ILE A 30 11.10 -6.82 -25.94
C ILE A 30 10.09 -7.35 -26.96
N SER A 31 10.29 -8.59 -27.37
CA SER A 31 9.31 -9.30 -28.19
C SER A 31 8.14 -9.68 -27.30
N VAL A 32 7.13 -8.82 -27.23
CA VAL A 32 5.90 -9.04 -26.46
C VAL A 32 5.03 -10.10 -27.13
N PRO A 33 4.74 -11.25 -26.48
CA PRO A 33 3.73 -12.19 -26.96
C PRO A 33 2.39 -11.51 -27.29
N ALA A 34 1.77 -11.87 -28.42
CA ALA A 34 0.46 -11.32 -28.82
C ALA A 34 -0.63 -11.50 -27.75
N GLU A 35 -0.51 -12.52 -26.90
CA GLU A 35 -1.39 -12.77 -25.77
C GLU A 35 -1.38 -11.63 -24.74
N LEU A 36 -0.21 -11.04 -24.45
CA LEU A 36 -0.10 -9.89 -23.53
C LEU A 36 -0.74 -8.64 -24.11
N SER A 37 -0.54 -8.35 -25.39
CA SER A 37 -1.19 -7.22 -26.04
C SER A 37 -2.71 -7.37 -26.06
N ASN A 38 -3.23 -8.60 -26.23
CA ASN A 38 -4.66 -8.88 -26.14
C ASN A 38 -5.18 -8.76 -24.71
N ALA A 39 -4.41 -9.19 -23.71
CA ALA A 39 -4.75 -9.05 -22.30
C ALA A 39 -4.83 -7.57 -21.91
N LEU A 40 -3.82 -6.76 -22.28
CA LEU A 40 -3.84 -5.32 -22.06
C LEU A 40 -5.04 -4.67 -22.75
N ALA A 41 -5.29 -4.96 -24.03
CA ALA A 41 -6.44 -4.37 -24.75
C ALA A 41 -7.80 -4.81 -24.17
N LYS A 42 -7.85 -5.92 -23.43
CA LYS A 42 -9.06 -6.38 -22.73
C LYS A 42 -9.29 -5.60 -21.43
N GLU A 43 -8.25 -5.40 -20.63
CA GLU A 43 -8.35 -4.68 -19.36
C GLU A 43 -8.35 -3.15 -19.54
N HIS A 44 -7.58 -2.65 -20.51
CA HIS A 44 -7.36 -1.23 -20.83
C HIS A 44 -7.59 -0.98 -22.34
N PRO A 45 -8.86 -0.98 -22.80
CA PRO A 45 -9.19 -0.88 -24.22
C PRO A 45 -8.82 0.46 -24.86
N ASN A 46 -8.56 1.50 -24.06
CA ASN A 46 -8.21 2.83 -24.53
C ASN A 46 -6.73 3.17 -24.29
N ALA A 47 -5.89 2.19 -23.93
CA ALA A 47 -4.46 2.38 -23.71
C ALA A 47 -3.77 2.98 -24.95
N GLN A 48 -2.94 4.00 -24.71
CA GLN A 48 -2.14 4.70 -25.72
C GLN A 48 -0.69 4.80 -25.27
N ARG A 49 0.24 5.02 -26.21
CA ARG A 49 1.67 5.17 -25.92
C ARG A 49 2.22 3.99 -25.10
N ILE A 50 1.85 2.78 -25.50
CA ILE A 50 2.19 1.59 -24.76
C ILE A 50 3.68 1.27 -24.95
N GLU A 51 4.40 1.21 -23.83
CA GLU A 51 5.78 0.75 -23.74
C GLU A 51 5.81 -0.50 -22.85
N TRP A 52 6.59 -1.50 -23.22
CA TRP A 52 6.64 -2.76 -22.50
C TRP A 52 8.04 -2.98 -21.94
N GLU A 53 8.07 -3.44 -20.70
CA GLU A 53 9.28 -3.88 -20.02
C GLU A 53 9.07 -5.22 -19.31
N THR A 54 10.16 -5.77 -18.77
CA THR A 54 10.12 -6.97 -17.93
C THR A 54 10.70 -6.63 -16.56
N LYS A 55 9.87 -6.75 -15.52
CA LYS A 55 10.24 -6.55 -14.12
C LYS A 55 10.05 -7.88 -13.39
N GLY A 56 11.16 -8.52 -12.98
CA GLY A 56 11.16 -9.85 -12.39
C GLY A 56 10.53 -10.94 -13.26
N ALA A 57 9.41 -11.52 -12.79
CA ALA A 57 8.66 -12.57 -13.49
C ALA A 57 7.49 -12.02 -14.34
N TYR A 58 7.33 -10.69 -14.39
CA TYR A 58 6.18 -10.02 -14.97
C TYR A 58 6.54 -9.23 -16.22
N TYR A 59 5.54 -9.08 -17.09
CA TYR A 59 5.55 -8.12 -18.17
C TYR A 59 4.74 -6.91 -17.73
N VAL A 60 5.33 -5.74 -17.84
CA VAL A 60 4.73 -4.48 -17.40
C VAL A 60 4.52 -3.62 -18.63
N ALA A 61 3.27 -3.18 -18.80
CA ALA A 61 2.93 -2.17 -19.80
C ALA A 61 2.83 -0.82 -19.10
N ASP A 62 3.73 0.10 -19.45
CA ASP A 62 3.54 1.52 -19.23
C ASP A 62 2.65 2.06 -20.36
N PHE A 63 1.62 2.81 -20.02
CA PHE A 63 0.75 3.43 -21.01
C PHE A 63 0.00 4.63 -20.43
N HIS A 64 -0.62 5.39 -21.33
CA HIS A 64 -1.53 6.45 -20.97
C HIS A 64 -2.98 6.04 -21.26
N GLU A 65 -3.87 6.28 -20.30
CA GLU A 65 -5.32 6.08 -20.46
C GLU A 65 -6.09 7.09 -19.59
N ASP A 66 -7.16 7.68 -20.13
CA ASP A 66 -8.01 8.65 -19.43
C ASP A 66 -7.29 9.88 -18.82
N ASN A 67 -6.14 10.25 -19.41
CA ASN A 67 -5.20 11.30 -18.96
C ASN A 67 -4.33 10.94 -17.76
N PHE A 68 -4.25 9.66 -17.41
CA PHE A 68 -3.35 9.15 -16.39
C PHE A 68 -2.24 8.30 -17.01
N GLU A 69 -1.06 8.36 -16.41
CA GLU A 69 0.00 7.37 -16.61
C GLU A 69 -0.35 6.13 -15.77
N LYS A 70 -0.13 4.95 -16.34
CA LYS A 70 -0.50 3.67 -15.74
C LYS A 70 0.54 2.61 -16.01
N GLU A 71 0.78 1.76 -15.03
CA GLU A 71 1.53 0.51 -15.19
C GLU A 71 0.59 -0.68 -14.99
N ALA A 72 0.46 -1.56 -16.00
CA ALA A 72 -0.31 -2.79 -15.88
C ALA A 72 0.62 -4.02 -15.93
N TRP A 73 0.49 -4.87 -14.91
CA TRP A 73 1.35 -6.01 -14.63
C TRP A 73 0.68 -7.32 -15.02
N PHE A 74 1.36 -8.11 -15.85
CA PHE A 74 0.86 -9.39 -16.36
C PHE A 74 1.86 -10.51 -16.13
N THR A 75 1.34 -11.71 -15.85
CA THR A 75 2.16 -12.92 -15.95
C THR A 75 2.52 -13.20 -17.40
N LYS A 76 3.51 -14.08 -17.64
CA LYS A 76 3.90 -14.52 -18.98
C LYS A 76 2.73 -15.09 -19.82
N ASP A 77 1.73 -15.66 -19.17
CA ASP A 77 0.54 -16.25 -19.81
C ASP A 77 -0.59 -15.22 -20.00
N GLY A 78 -0.31 -13.91 -19.86
CA GLY A 78 -1.29 -12.86 -20.08
C GLY A 78 -2.33 -12.70 -18.96
N VAL A 79 -2.07 -13.22 -17.75
CA VAL A 79 -2.97 -13.04 -16.61
C VAL A 79 -2.65 -11.72 -15.92
N TRP A 80 -3.59 -10.78 -15.96
CA TRP A 80 -3.51 -9.51 -15.24
C TRP A 80 -3.37 -9.74 -13.73
N GLN A 81 -2.43 -9.02 -13.10
CA GLN A 81 -2.17 -9.06 -11.67
C GLN A 81 -2.50 -7.73 -10.99
N MET A 82 -2.09 -6.63 -11.61
CA MET A 82 -2.21 -5.30 -11.03
C MET A 82 -2.26 -4.23 -12.10
N THR A 83 -2.97 -3.15 -11.83
CA THR A 83 -2.77 -1.86 -12.49
C THR A 83 -2.53 -0.81 -11.41
N GLU A 84 -1.44 -0.08 -11.57
CA GLU A 84 -1.13 1.14 -10.84
C GLU A 84 -1.47 2.35 -11.72
N THR A 85 -2.02 3.39 -11.12
CA THR A 85 -2.38 4.62 -11.81
C THR A 85 -1.86 5.79 -11.00
N ASP A 86 -0.95 6.56 -11.58
CA ASP A 86 -0.47 7.82 -11.02
C ASP A 86 -1.63 8.82 -11.00
N LEU A 87 -1.95 9.32 -9.81
CA LEU A 87 -2.96 10.31 -9.56
C LEU A 87 -2.34 11.59 -9.02
N ARG A 88 -3.06 12.70 -9.22
CA ARG A 88 -2.88 13.87 -8.37
C ARG A 88 -3.78 13.74 -7.16
N CYS A 89 -3.37 14.33 -6.03
CA CYS A 89 -4.24 14.46 -4.85
C CYS A 89 -5.63 15.06 -5.16
N ALA A 90 -5.74 15.89 -6.19
CA ALA A 90 -7.02 16.47 -6.64
C ALA A 90 -7.97 15.46 -7.32
N ASP A 91 -7.44 14.35 -7.85
CA ASP A 91 -8.18 13.30 -8.54
C ASP A 91 -8.62 12.17 -7.59
N LEU A 92 -8.17 12.18 -6.33
CA LEU A 92 -8.60 11.24 -5.30
C LEU A 92 -10.13 11.26 -5.11
N PRO A 93 -10.76 10.09 -4.82
CA PRO A 93 -12.13 10.05 -4.37
C PRO A 93 -12.37 10.96 -3.17
N ALA A 94 -13.54 11.60 -3.13
CA ALA A 94 -13.87 12.54 -2.06
C ALA A 94 -13.74 11.95 -0.63
N PRO A 95 -14.11 10.69 -0.36
CA PRO A 95 -13.90 10.08 0.95
C PRO A 95 -12.41 9.97 1.33
N VAL A 96 -11.56 9.48 0.41
CA VAL A 96 -10.11 9.35 0.61
C VAL A 96 -9.49 10.70 0.89
N ARG A 97 -9.78 11.70 0.04
CA ARG A 97 -9.27 13.06 0.23
C ARG A 97 -9.68 13.65 1.58
N SER A 98 -10.94 13.48 1.98
CA SER A 98 -11.44 14.02 3.26
C SER A 98 -10.77 13.35 4.46
N SER A 99 -10.48 12.05 4.35
CA SER A 99 -9.77 11.28 5.38
C SER A 99 -8.33 11.77 5.53
N TYR A 100 -7.61 11.88 4.42
CA TYR A 100 -6.26 12.45 4.39
C TYR A 100 -6.23 13.88 4.95
N GLU A 101 -7.15 14.76 4.53
CA GLU A 101 -7.26 16.15 5.01
C GLU A 101 -7.54 16.25 6.53
N SER A 102 -8.05 15.19 7.15
CA SER A 102 -8.31 15.11 8.59
C SER A 102 -7.16 14.47 9.38
N SER A 103 -6.16 13.92 8.70
CA SER A 103 -5.00 13.26 9.31
C SER A 103 -4.02 14.24 9.95
N THR A 104 -3.09 13.72 10.74
CA THR A 104 -1.96 14.48 11.31
C THR A 104 -0.90 14.87 10.27
N TYR A 105 -0.95 14.26 9.07
CA TYR A 105 -0.01 14.49 7.97
C TYR A 105 -0.37 15.73 7.15
N TYR A 106 -1.65 16.02 6.99
CA TYR A 106 -2.13 17.08 6.12
C TYR A 106 -1.64 18.47 6.52
N ASN A 107 -1.15 19.24 5.54
CA ASN A 107 -0.50 20.56 5.71
C ASN A 107 0.75 20.58 6.61
N VAL A 108 1.25 19.42 7.03
CA VAL A 108 2.45 19.27 7.86
C VAL A 108 3.56 18.55 7.10
N TRP A 109 3.18 17.55 6.29
CA TRP A 109 4.04 16.78 5.39
C TRP A 109 3.75 17.17 3.94
N LYS A 110 4.76 17.07 3.07
CA LYS A 110 4.62 17.31 1.62
C LYS A 110 4.16 16.00 0.98
N VAL A 111 3.21 16.06 0.05
CA VAL A 111 2.82 14.90 -0.76
C VAL A 111 3.84 14.75 -1.88
N GLU A 112 4.48 13.58 -1.97
CA GLU A 112 5.39 13.24 -3.07
C GLU A 112 4.66 12.59 -4.22
N ASP A 113 3.89 11.54 -3.91
CA ASP A 113 3.17 10.74 -4.90
C ASP A 113 1.79 10.30 -4.41
N VAL A 114 0.91 9.98 -5.36
CA VAL A 114 -0.43 9.44 -5.07
C VAL A 114 -0.82 8.39 -6.09
N ASP A 115 -1.01 7.15 -5.65
CA ASP A 115 -1.35 6.05 -6.53
C ASP A 115 -2.75 5.49 -6.27
N LYS A 116 -3.35 4.95 -7.32
CA LYS A 116 -4.46 4.00 -7.21
C LYS A 116 -3.97 2.62 -7.64
N LEU A 117 -4.16 1.65 -6.74
CA LEU A 117 -3.86 0.24 -6.97
C LEU A 117 -5.14 -0.57 -7.19
N GLU A 118 -5.21 -1.21 -8.34
CA GLU A 118 -6.19 -2.24 -8.68
C GLU A 118 -5.46 -3.57 -8.77
N ARG A 119 -5.87 -4.58 -7.99
CA ARG A 119 -5.16 -5.86 -7.89
C ARG A 119 -6.12 -7.03 -8.07
N LYS A 120 -5.63 -8.11 -8.66
CA LYS A 120 -6.42 -9.32 -8.92
C LYS A 120 -7.00 -9.86 -7.61
N GLU A 121 -8.33 -10.00 -7.58
CA GLU A 121 -9.09 -10.55 -6.44
C GLU A 121 -8.96 -9.74 -5.12
N MET A 122 -8.50 -8.50 -5.19
CA MET A 122 -8.37 -7.59 -4.05
C MET A 122 -9.19 -6.32 -4.26
N ALA A 123 -9.45 -5.60 -3.18
CA ALA A 123 -10.11 -4.30 -3.26
C ALA A 123 -9.15 -3.20 -3.72
N VAL A 124 -9.72 -2.13 -4.28
CA VAL A 124 -8.98 -0.93 -4.68
C VAL A 124 -8.41 -0.24 -3.43
N VAL A 125 -7.15 0.14 -3.52
CA VAL A 125 -6.42 0.92 -2.50
C VAL A 125 -5.83 2.17 -3.14
N TYR A 126 -5.80 3.26 -2.39
CA TYR A 126 -5.16 4.51 -2.76
C TYR A 126 -3.97 4.73 -1.82
N ILE A 127 -2.80 5.04 -2.35
CA ILE A 127 -1.59 5.31 -1.57
C ILE A 127 -1.31 6.80 -1.65
N ILE A 128 -1.00 7.43 -0.53
CA ILE A 128 -0.51 8.81 -0.48
C ILE A 128 0.85 8.77 0.18
N GLU A 129 1.91 8.96 -0.60
CA GLU A 129 3.26 9.09 -0.07
C GLU A 129 3.47 10.53 0.43
N VAL A 130 3.89 10.67 1.68
CA VAL A 130 4.17 11.97 2.30
C VAL A 130 5.55 12.03 2.92
N GLU A 131 6.27 13.13 2.72
CA GLU A 131 7.60 13.37 3.27
C GLU A 131 7.63 14.54 4.27
N LYS A 132 8.51 14.42 5.27
CA LYS A 132 8.89 15.51 6.16
C LYS A 132 10.36 15.42 6.54
N GLY A 133 11.18 16.21 5.85
CA GLY A 133 12.61 16.24 6.09
C GLY A 133 13.28 15.00 5.50
N ASN A 134 13.61 14.02 6.35
CA ASN A 134 14.21 12.75 5.94
C ASN A 134 13.31 11.55 6.31
N GLN A 135 12.05 11.83 6.64
CA GLN A 135 11.05 10.83 6.99
C GLN A 135 10.05 10.77 5.84
N GLU A 136 9.71 9.56 5.42
CA GLU A 136 8.70 9.25 4.39
C GLU A 136 7.68 8.29 5.01
N MET A 137 6.41 8.50 4.66
CA MET A 137 5.28 7.67 5.09
C MET A 137 4.37 7.37 3.91
N ASP A 138 4.04 6.10 3.72
CA ASP A 138 3.00 5.68 2.78
C ASP A 138 1.70 5.47 3.54
N LEU A 139 0.65 6.17 3.12
CA LEU A 139 -0.68 6.11 3.73
C LEU A 139 -1.63 5.36 2.79
N TYR A 140 -2.05 4.17 3.19
CA TYR A 140 -2.91 3.31 2.39
C TYR A 140 -4.36 3.53 2.79
N TYR A 141 -5.21 3.88 1.83
CA TYR A 141 -6.64 4.13 2.03
C TYR A 141 -7.49 3.21 1.18
N SER A 142 -8.59 2.72 1.74
CA SER A 142 -9.66 2.10 0.98
C SER A 142 -10.43 3.14 0.14
N GLU A 143 -11.18 2.70 -0.87
CA GLU A 143 -12.01 3.59 -1.72
C GLU A 143 -13.01 4.48 -0.95
N ASP A 144 -13.49 4.02 0.19
CA ASP A 144 -14.37 4.74 1.11
C ASP A 144 -13.64 5.60 2.16
N GLY A 145 -12.31 5.74 2.04
CA GLY A 145 -11.49 6.65 2.84
C GLY A 145 -11.14 6.12 4.23
N ILE A 146 -11.22 4.82 4.47
CA ILE A 146 -10.72 4.20 5.70
C ILE A 146 -9.21 4.06 5.53
N LEU A 147 -8.44 4.60 6.48
CA LEU A 147 -7.01 4.35 6.55
C LEU A 147 -6.82 2.89 6.94
N VAL A 148 -6.10 2.14 6.11
CA VAL A 148 -5.86 0.71 6.31
C VAL A 148 -4.48 0.54 6.94
N LYS A 149 -3.43 1.08 6.29
CA LYS A 149 -2.04 0.89 6.70
C LYS A 149 -1.25 2.19 6.66
N GLU A 150 -0.28 2.33 7.56
CA GLU A 150 0.76 3.36 7.54
C GLU A 150 2.13 2.68 7.54
N VAL A 151 3.00 3.00 6.58
CA VAL A 151 4.34 2.39 6.47
C VAL A 151 5.41 3.48 6.48
N ALA A 152 6.35 3.39 7.42
CA ALA A 152 7.47 4.33 7.55
C ALA A 152 8.72 3.88 6.80
N ASP A 153 9.52 4.84 6.32
CA ASP A 153 10.84 4.63 5.69
C ASP A 153 10.81 3.81 4.38
N ALA A 154 9.99 4.22 3.41
CA ALA A 154 10.14 3.81 2.02
C ALA A 154 11.34 4.53 1.37
N HIS A 155 12.55 4.41 1.93
CA HIS A 155 13.73 5.20 1.51
C HIS A 155 14.31 4.85 0.12
N ASN A 156 13.56 4.10 -0.66
CA ASN A 156 13.39 4.20 -2.10
C ASN A 156 11.93 3.78 -2.28
N GLY A 157 11.03 4.70 -2.66
CA GLY A 157 9.58 4.44 -2.79
C GLY A 157 9.31 2.98 -3.18
N GLY A 158 8.45 2.30 -2.42
CA GLY A 158 8.26 0.85 -2.51
C GLY A 158 8.29 0.41 -3.97
N SER A 159 9.06 -0.65 -4.29
CA SER A 159 9.07 -1.10 -5.68
C SER A 159 7.63 -1.45 -6.03
N PRO A 160 7.07 -1.05 -7.18
CA PRO A 160 5.73 -1.48 -7.58
C PRO A 160 5.53 -3.00 -7.54
N GLU A 161 6.62 -3.78 -7.57
CA GLU A 161 6.61 -5.23 -7.33
C GLU A 161 6.11 -5.63 -5.93
N ASP A 162 6.30 -4.79 -4.92
CA ASP A 162 5.89 -5.02 -3.53
C ASP A 162 4.36 -4.95 -3.38
N TYR A 163 3.68 -4.28 -4.30
CA TYR A 163 2.22 -4.18 -4.32
C TYR A 163 1.51 -5.38 -4.95
N LEU A 164 2.25 -6.27 -5.63
CA LEU A 164 1.66 -7.39 -6.34
C LEU A 164 0.86 -8.30 -5.40
N PRO A 165 -0.32 -8.79 -5.84
CA PRO A 165 -1.18 -9.59 -4.99
C PRO A 165 -0.49 -10.89 -4.57
N SER A 166 -0.54 -11.19 -3.27
CA SER A 166 -0.14 -12.49 -2.74
C SER A 166 -1.31 -13.47 -2.76
N ASP A 167 -1.07 -14.69 -3.23
CA ASP A 167 -2.06 -15.76 -3.20
C ASP A 167 -2.22 -16.34 -1.77
N ILE A 168 -3.46 -16.40 -1.30
CA ILE A 168 -3.87 -17.14 -0.09
C ILE A 168 -4.72 -18.36 -0.45
N SER A 169 -4.72 -19.36 0.43
CA SER A 169 -5.49 -20.58 0.23
C SER A 169 -7.00 -20.30 0.21
N ALA A 170 -7.77 -21.16 -0.48
CA ALA A 170 -9.23 -21.10 -0.45
C ALA A 170 -9.79 -21.19 0.98
N ALA A 171 -9.15 -21.95 1.87
CA ALA A 171 -9.57 -22.07 3.26
C ALA A 171 -9.48 -20.74 4.03
N ILE A 172 -8.45 -19.92 3.77
CA ILE A 172 -8.33 -18.57 4.36
C ILE A 172 -9.42 -17.65 3.80
N LYS A 173 -9.63 -17.67 2.47
CA LYS A 173 -10.70 -16.88 1.83
C LYS A 173 -12.09 -17.24 2.37
N ASP A 174 -12.38 -18.53 2.49
CA ASP A 174 -13.65 -19.04 3.03
C ASP A 174 -13.84 -18.64 4.50
N PHE A 175 -12.78 -18.74 5.31
CA PHE A 175 -12.83 -18.32 6.71
C PHE A 175 -13.17 -16.82 6.85
N ILE A 176 -12.51 -15.96 6.09
CA ILE A 176 -12.77 -14.51 6.11
C ILE A 176 -14.20 -14.23 5.67
N ALA A 177 -14.67 -14.87 4.60
CA ALA A 177 -16.03 -14.68 4.10
C ALA A 177 -17.11 -15.14 5.11
N GLU A 178 -16.85 -16.21 5.87
CA GLU A 178 -17.77 -16.71 6.91
C GLU A 178 -17.74 -15.82 8.17
N LYS A 179 -16.54 -15.48 8.68
CA LYS A 179 -16.38 -14.73 9.93
C LYS A 179 -16.66 -13.23 9.78
N TYR A 180 -16.31 -12.66 8.63
CA TYR A 180 -16.45 -11.24 8.31
C TYR A 180 -17.23 -11.05 7.01
N PRO A 181 -18.55 -11.31 7.03
CA PRO A 181 -19.36 -11.23 5.82
C PRO A 181 -19.33 -9.82 5.21
N ASN A 182 -19.10 -9.76 3.90
CA ASN A 182 -18.92 -8.52 3.12
C ASN A 182 -17.61 -7.76 3.40
N ALA A 183 -16.65 -8.37 4.10
CA ALA A 183 -15.31 -7.82 4.19
C ALA A 183 -14.63 -7.76 2.82
N ARG A 184 -13.81 -6.75 2.62
CA ARG A 184 -12.98 -6.54 1.43
C ARG A 184 -11.53 -6.74 1.82
N ILE A 185 -10.84 -7.66 1.16
CA ILE A 185 -9.39 -7.87 1.36
C ILE A 185 -8.65 -6.73 0.65
N VAL A 186 -7.83 -5.99 1.39
CA VAL A 186 -7.06 -4.84 0.90
C VAL A 186 -5.57 -5.11 0.86
N ASP A 187 -5.04 -5.95 1.74
CA ASP A 187 -3.64 -6.36 1.69
C ASP A 187 -3.45 -7.80 2.19
N ILE A 188 -2.37 -8.43 1.74
CA ILE A 188 -1.97 -9.77 2.17
C ILE A 188 -0.45 -9.75 2.34
N GLU A 189 0.02 -9.89 3.57
CA GLU A 189 1.44 -9.91 3.89
C GLU A 189 1.86 -11.24 4.51
N LYS A 190 3.07 -11.70 4.17
CA LYS A 190 3.70 -12.83 4.83
C LYS A 190 4.73 -12.34 5.83
N GLU A 191 4.39 -12.51 7.10
CA GLU A 191 5.25 -12.15 8.20
C GLU A 191 6.55 -12.95 8.22
N LYS A 192 7.61 -12.34 8.75
CA LYS A 192 8.94 -12.99 8.89
C LYS A 192 8.90 -14.26 9.73
N ASN A 193 7.91 -14.39 10.62
CA ASN A 193 7.69 -15.57 11.46
C ASN A 193 6.90 -16.68 10.72
N GLY A 194 6.53 -16.48 9.46
CA GLY A 194 5.76 -17.41 8.64
C GLY A 194 4.24 -17.28 8.76
N MET A 195 3.74 -16.39 9.61
CA MET A 195 2.31 -16.05 9.66
C MET A 195 1.88 -15.33 8.38
N THR A 196 0.58 -15.38 8.10
CA THR A 196 -0.03 -14.59 7.03
C THR A 196 -0.98 -13.59 7.66
N GLU A 197 -0.70 -12.32 7.41
CA GLU A 197 -1.59 -11.21 7.70
C GLU A 197 -2.51 -10.99 6.49
N VAL A 198 -3.81 -10.92 6.74
CA VAL A 198 -4.78 -10.52 5.73
C VAL A 198 -5.50 -9.29 6.25
N GLU A 199 -5.14 -8.14 5.69
CA GLU A 199 -5.79 -6.88 6.01
C GLU A 199 -7.13 -6.80 5.29
N ILE A 200 -8.19 -6.52 6.05
CA ILE A 200 -9.54 -6.41 5.55
C ILE A 200 -10.20 -5.11 5.98
N VAL A 201 -11.05 -4.57 5.11
CA VAL A 201 -12.05 -3.57 5.49
C VAL A 201 -13.38 -4.28 5.73
N HIS A 202 -13.88 -4.24 6.96
CA HIS A 202 -15.16 -4.82 7.36
C HIS A 202 -16.07 -3.74 7.99
N GLY A 203 -17.06 -3.28 7.22
CA GLY A 203 -17.84 -2.11 7.60
C GLY A 203 -17.00 -0.85 7.46
N SER A 204 -16.84 -0.09 8.55
CA SER A 204 -16.03 1.13 8.59
C SER A 204 -14.71 0.95 9.35
N ILE A 205 -14.23 -0.29 9.46
CA ILE A 205 -13.11 -0.69 10.32
C ILE A 205 -12.12 -1.48 9.46
N SER A 206 -10.84 -1.07 9.47
CA SER A 206 -9.73 -1.92 9.00
C SER A 206 -9.39 -2.94 10.10
N LYS A 207 -9.07 -4.17 9.70
CA LYS A 207 -8.73 -5.26 10.61
C LYS A 207 -7.61 -6.11 10.04
N ASP A 208 -6.71 -6.55 10.91
CA ASP A 208 -5.65 -7.48 10.54
C ASP A 208 -6.05 -8.87 10.97
N VAL A 209 -6.35 -9.73 10.00
CA VAL A 209 -6.72 -11.13 10.25
C VAL A 209 -5.48 -12.00 10.13
N MET A 210 -5.00 -12.46 11.28
CA MET A 210 -3.75 -13.21 11.37
C MET A 210 -3.98 -14.71 11.30
N PHE A 211 -3.22 -15.38 10.43
CA PHE A 211 -3.20 -16.83 10.27
C PHE A 211 -1.82 -17.39 10.57
N THR A 212 -1.76 -18.59 11.16
CA THR A 212 -0.50 -19.32 11.35
C THR A 212 0.09 -19.76 10.01
N ALA A 213 1.33 -20.24 10.01
CA ALA A 213 1.98 -20.79 8.81
C ALA A 213 1.21 -21.96 8.18
N GLU A 214 0.40 -22.68 8.97
CA GLU A 214 -0.48 -23.76 8.53
C GLU A 214 -1.85 -23.27 8.02
N GLY A 215 -2.11 -21.97 8.06
CA GLY A 215 -3.37 -21.36 7.62
C GLY A 215 -4.51 -21.41 8.64
N ALA A 216 -4.21 -21.68 9.92
CA ALA A 216 -5.21 -21.61 10.98
C ALA A 216 -5.37 -20.16 11.48
N TRP A 217 -6.61 -19.69 11.68
CA TRP A 217 -6.84 -18.37 12.28
C TRP A 217 -6.23 -18.30 13.68
N ALA A 218 -5.34 -17.34 13.88
CA ALA A 218 -4.65 -17.10 15.14
C ALA A 218 -5.37 -16.03 15.96
N TYR A 219 -5.61 -14.85 15.37
CA TYR A 219 -6.35 -13.76 15.98
C TYR A 219 -6.78 -12.74 14.92
N THR A 220 -7.63 -11.80 15.30
CA THR A 220 -7.88 -10.58 14.54
C THR A 220 -7.76 -9.39 15.45
N ILE A 221 -7.11 -8.33 14.99
CA ILE A 221 -6.87 -7.11 15.74
C ILE A 221 -7.36 -5.90 14.95
N TRP A 222 -7.84 -4.87 15.66
CA TRP A 222 -8.08 -3.55 15.09
C TRP A 222 -8.09 -2.49 16.18
N ASP A 223 -7.68 -1.28 15.79
CA ASP A 223 -7.62 -0.11 16.67
C ASP A 223 -9.02 0.32 17.13
N ILE A 224 -9.09 0.68 18.40
CA ILE A 224 -10.23 1.32 19.03
C ILE A 224 -9.77 2.65 19.59
N SER A 225 -10.10 3.73 18.88
CA SER A 225 -9.83 5.07 19.39
C SER A 225 -10.34 5.22 20.83
N LYS A 226 -9.55 5.85 21.70
CA LYS A 226 -9.92 6.18 23.09
C LYS A 226 -11.31 6.79 23.26
N ARG A 227 -11.82 7.51 22.26
CA ARG A 227 -13.19 8.06 22.27
C ARG A 227 -14.25 6.96 22.23
N HIS A 228 -14.04 5.93 21.42
CA HIS A 228 -14.98 4.82 21.21
C HIS A 228 -14.81 3.68 22.21
N LEU A 229 -13.70 3.63 22.95
CA LEU A 229 -13.51 2.66 24.03
C LEU A 229 -14.61 2.79 25.10
N GLU A 230 -15.19 1.66 25.52
CA GLU A 230 -16.35 1.66 26.42
C GLU A 230 -16.00 2.15 27.84
N ASP A 231 -16.96 2.80 28.52
CA ASP A 231 -16.76 3.32 29.88
C ASP A 231 -16.45 2.20 30.89
N VAL A 232 -17.02 1.01 30.72
CA VAL A 232 -16.75 -0.15 31.59
C VAL A 232 -15.26 -0.52 31.53
N VAL A 233 -14.71 -0.60 30.32
CA VAL A 233 -13.30 -0.89 30.06
C VAL A 233 -12.41 0.22 30.61
N LYS A 234 -12.70 1.48 30.26
CA LYS A 234 -11.96 2.67 30.75
C LYS A 234 -11.88 2.70 32.27
N ASN A 235 -13.01 2.46 32.94
CA ASN A 235 -13.08 2.48 34.40
C ASN A 235 -12.30 1.31 35.02
N ALA A 236 -12.39 0.12 34.44
CA ALA A 236 -11.69 -1.07 34.94
C ALA A 236 -10.16 -0.87 34.92
N VAL A 237 -9.60 -0.46 33.76
CA VAL A 237 -8.15 -0.28 33.62
C VAL A 237 -7.62 0.88 34.46
N THR A 238 -8.37 1.99 34.54
CA THR A 238 -8.00 3.15 35.37
C THR A 238 -8.01 2.80 36.87
N ALA A 239 -8.98 1.98 37.31
CA ALA A 239 -9.06 1.53 38.69
C ALA A 239 -7.94 0.53 39.04
N ALA A 240 -7.58 -0.35 38.11
CA ALA A 240 -6.50 -1.32 38.26
C ALA A 240 -5.11 -0.67 38.25
N HIS A 241 -4.93 0.42 37.49
CA HIS A 241 -3.65 1.12 37.33
C HIS A 241 -3.75 2.62 37.66
N PRO A 242 -3.93 3.01 38.93
CA PRO A 242 -4.07 4.41 39.32
C PRO A 242 -2.85 5.25 38.94
N GLY A 243 -3.09 6.42 38.36
CA GLY A 243 -2.05 7.37 37.94
C GLY A 243 -1.44 7.08 36.57
N TYR A 244 -1.89 6.02 35.89
CA TYR A 244 -1.69 5.86 34.45
C TYR A 244 -2.85 6.51 33.69
N VAL A 245 -2.59 6.91 32.44
CA VAL A 245 -3.59 7.41 31.49
C VAL A 245 -3.68 6.46 30.31
N ILE A 246 -4.88 6.23 29.80
CA ILE A 246 -5.07 5.46 28.56
C ILE A 246 -4.50 6.27 27.41
N ASP A 247 -3.62 5.68 26.61
CA ASP A 247 -3.14 6.30 25.37
C ASP A 247 -3.97 5.79 24.19
N ASP A 248 -3.77 4.52 23.82
CA ASP A 248 -4.55 3.82 22.81
C ASP A 248 -5.15 2.49 23.31
N ALA A 249 -5.96 1.85 22.46
CA ALA A 249 -6.49 0.52 22.71
C ALA A 249 -6.79 -0.24 21.43
N ASP A 250 -6.48 -1.53 21.43
CA ASP A 250 -6.90 -2.45 20.39
C ASP A 250 -8.05 -3.34 20.88
N PHE A 251 -8.86 -3.82 19.96
CA PHE A 251 -9.71 -4.98 20.22
C PHE A 251 -9.16 -6.21 19.52
N ILE A 252 -9.01 -7.29 20.28
CA ILE A 252 -8.41 -8.54 19.81
C ILE A 252 -9.43 -9.66 19.94
N GLU A 253 -9.76 -10.30 18.82
CA GLU A 253 -10.50 -11.56 18.76
C GLU A 253 -9.51 -12.73 18.70
N THR A 254 -9.64 -13.71 19.58
CA THR A 254 -8.86 -14.96 19.55
C THR A 254 -9.79 -16.18 19.62
N PRO A 255 -9.30 -17.41 19.33
CA PRO A 255 -10.05 -18.64 19.54
C PRO A 255 -10.56 -18.83 20.99
N ASP A 256 -9.84 -18.30 21.98
CA ASP A 256 -10.14 -18.49 23.41
C ASP A 256 -11.01 -17.38 24.01
N GLY A 257 -11.31 -16.33 23.25
CA GLY A 257 -12.09 -15.19 23.70
C GLY A 257 -11.60 -13.87 23.12
N SER A 258 -12.38 -12.81 23.29
CA SER A 258 -12.04 -11.47 22.83
C SER A 258 -11.77 -10.54 24.01
N TYR A 259 -10.87 -9.58 23.83
CA TYR A 259 -10.48 -8.63 24.85
C TYR A 259 -10.00 -7.33 24.21
N PHE A 260 -10.00 -6.26 25.00
CA PHE A 260 -9.29 -5.03 24.68
C PHE A 260 -7.87 -5.13 25.21
N LEU A 261 -6.88 -4.75 24.40
CA LEU A 261 -5.52 -4.53 24.83
C LEU A 261 -5.33 -3.02 24.96
N VAL A 262 -5.34 -2.52 26.20
CA VAL A 262 -5.29 -1.07 26.45
C VAL A 262 -3.87 -0.67 26.79
N GLU A 263 -3.29 0.20 25.97
CA GLU A 263 -2.02 0.85 26.26
C GLU A 263 -2.26 1.95 27.30
N MET A 264 -1.44 1.95 28.35
CA MET A 264 -1.51 2.91 29.43
C MET A 264 -0.15 3.50 29.76
N GLU A 265 -0.10 4.81 29.93
CA GLU A 265 1.13 5.56 30.18
C GLU A 265 1.17 6.27 31.53
N GLN A 266 2.35 6.33 32.14
CA GLN A 266 2.66 7.17 33.29
C GLN A 266 4.06 7.77 33.14
N GLY A 267 4.12 9.00 32.63
CA GLY A 267 5.39 9.63 32.27
C GLY A 267 6.00 8.87 31.09
N GLU A 268 7.23 8.37 31.24
CA GLU A 268 7.91 7.55 30.21
C GLU A 268 7.62 6.04 30.35
N ARG A 269 6.73 5.64 31.27
CA ARG A 269 6.39 4.23 31.47
C ARG A 269 5.13 3.88 30.71
N GLU A 270 5.20 2.82 29.95
CA GLU A 270 4.09 2.25 29.19
C GLU A 270 3.80 0.83 29.68
N ILE A 271 2.52 0.47 29.77
CA ILE A 271 2.05 -0.88 30.08
C ILE A 271 0.86 -1.23 29.17
N TYR A 272 0.70 -2.52 28.89
CA TYR A 272 -0.46 -3.04 28.17
C TYR A 272 -1.34 -3.85 29.12
N VAL A 273 -2.62 -3.52 29.16
CA VAL A 273 -3.61 -4.13 30.05
C VAL A 273 -4.67 -4.85 29.23
N LYS A 274 -4.74 -6.17 29.39
CA LYS A 274 -5.81 -6.98 28.80
C LYS A 274 -7.06 -6.90 29.65
N VAL A 275 -8.20 -6.61 29.03
CA VAL A 275 -9.46 -6.44 29.74
C VAL A 275 -10.65 -6.88 28.88
N THR A 276 -11.59 -7.61 29.46
CA THR A 276 -12.80 -8.03 28.74
C THR A 276 -13.78 -6.86 28.57
N ALA A 277 -14.80 -7.03 27.71
CA ALA A 277 -15.87 -6.03 27.56
C ALA A 277 -16.64 -5.78 28.88
N GLU A 278 -16.69 -6.77 29.77
CA GLU A 278 -17.30 -6.66 31.10
C GLU A 278 -16.38 -5.99 32.14
N GLY A 279 -15.15 -5.62 31.77
CA GLY A 279 -14.20 -4.96 32.65
C GLY A 279 -13.38 -5.92 33.54
N GLU A 280 -13.30 -7.20 33.21
CA GLU A 280 -12.43 -8.15 33.90
C GLU A 280 -10.99 -8.01 33.39
N ILE A 281 -10.04 -7.77 34.30
CA ILE A 281 -8.61 -7.72 33.96
C ILE A 281 -8.10 -9.14 33.78
N LEU A 282 -7.54 -9.40 32.60
CA LEU A 282 -6.93 -10.67 32.24
C LEU A 282 -5.43 -10.67 32.59
N PRO A 283 -4.84 -11.85 32.84
CA PRO A 283 -3.42 -11.99 33.12
C PRO A 283 -2.50 -11.66 31.93
#